data_AF-Q3ZEG0-F1
#
_entry.id   AF-Q3ZEG0-F1
#
_cell.length_a   1.000
_cell.length_b   1.000
_cell.length_c   1.000
_cell.angle_alpha   90.00
_cell.angle_beta   90.00
_cell.angle_gamma   90.00
#
_symmetry.space_group_name_H-M   'P 1'
#
loop_
_entity.id
_entity.type
_entity.pdbx_description
1 polymer ?
#
loop_
_entity_poly.entity_id
_entity_poly.type
_entity_poly.pdbx_seq_one_letter_code
_entity_poly.pdbx_strand_id
1 'polypeptide(L)'
;MSSTTFFFLFIPILASVLLIINLLLSVHNPYQEKDSAFECGFHSFLGQNRTQFSISFFIFALLFLLFDLEILLVYPYVVSAYFNNLYGLIIMLVFFLVLTLGFAFELGKNALKIDSKQMYNFNTKIWNGYSLIY
;
A
#
# COMPACT_ATOMS: atom_id res chain seq x y z
N MET A 1 20.15 23.15 24.26
CA MET A 1 19.55 22.40 23.14
C MET A 1 20.36 21.14 22.97
N SER A 2 19.78 19.96 23.16
CA SER A 2 20.50 18.71 22.90
C SER A 2 20.78 18.59 21.40
N SER A 3 21.87 17.93 21.01
CA SER A 3 22.20 17.70 19.60
C SER A 3 21.03 17.04 18.83
N THR A 4 20.25 16.18 19.50
CA THR A 4 19.05 15.55 18.94
C THR A 4 17.95 16.56 18.58
N THR A 5 17.63 17.50 19.49
CA THR A 5 16.63 18.55 19.23
C THR A 5 17.05 19.46 18.08
N PHE A 6 18.35 19.68 17.90
CA PHE A 6 18.88 20.45 16.79
C PHE A 6 18.63 19.76 15.43
N PHE A 7 18.94 18.45 15.31
CA PHE A 7 18.74 17.72 14.06
C PHE A 7 17.26 17.61 13.65
N PHE A 8 16.35 17.38 14.62
CA PHE A 8 14.91 17.30 14.34
C PHE A 8 14.35 18.60 13.76
N LEU A 9 14.88 19.76 14.17
CA LEU A 9 14.48 21.05 13.62
C LEU A 9 15.21 21.37 12.32
N PHE A 10 16.50 21.09 12.23
CA PHE A 10 17.33 21.46 11.09
C PHE A 10 16.91 20.77 9.78
N ILE A 11 16.61 19.48 9.82
CA ILE A 11 16.27 18.68 8.62
C ILE A 11 15.06 19.23 7.84
N PRO A 12 13.86 19.41 8.45
CA PRO A 12 12.71 19.93 7.72
C PRO A 12 12.90 21.40 7.28
N ILE A 13 13.63 22.19 8.06
CA ILE A 13 13.96 23.59 7.71
C ILE A 13 14.83 23.62 6.46
N LEU A 14 15.90 22.82 6.42
CA LEU A 14 16.78 22.74 5.26
C LEU A 14 16.03 22.28 4.00
N ALA A 15 15.19 21.25 4.11
CA ALA A 15 14.37 20.78 3.00
C ALA A 15 13.42 21.87 2.47
N SER A 16 12.80 22.64 3.37
CA SER A 16 11.91 23.75 3.02
C SER A 16 12.67 24.90 2.36
N VAL A 17 13.87 25.24 2.86
CA VAL A 17 14.73 26.28 2.27
C VAL A 17 15.15 25.90 0.85
N LEU A 18 15.57 24.66 0.62
CA LEU A 18 15.93 24.19 -0.72
C LEU A 18 14.74 24.24 -1.69
N LEU A 19 13.54 23.90 -1.23
CA LEU A 19 12.31 24.02 -2.02
C LEU A 19 12.03 25.49 -2.39
N ILE A 20 12.14 26.41 -1.42
CA ILE A 20 11.91 27.85 -1.63
C ILE A 20 12.94 28.43 -2.61
N ILE A 21 14.21 28.05 -2.47
CA ILE A 21 15.28 28.45 -3.39
C ILE A 21 14.95 27.97 -4.82
N ASN A 22 14.50 26.73 -4.97
CA ASN A 22 14.10 26.21 -6.28
C ASN A 22 12.91 27.01 -6.87
N LEU A 23 11.88 27.27 -6.07
CA LEU A 23 10.72 28.05 -6.51
C LEU A 23 11.07 29.50 -6.90
N LEU A 24 12.04 30.12 -6.23
CA LEU A 24 12.47 31.49 -6.53
C LEU A 24 13.43 31.59 -7.72
N LEU A 25 14.36 30.63 -7.86
CA LEU A 25 15.40 30.66 -8.90
C LEU A 25 14.98 29.95 -10.20
N SER A 26 13.99 29.05 -10.16
CA SER A 26 13.58 28.28 -11.33
C SER A 26 12.84 29.17 -12.33
N VAL A 27 13.22 29.06 -13.61
CA VAL A 27 12.52 29.74 -14.71
C VAL A 27 11.18 29.05 -14.95
N HIS A 28 10.10 29.70 -14.52
CA HIS A 28 8.74 29.23 -14.71
C HIS A 28 8.16 29.77 -16.03
N ASN A 29 8.25 28.99 -17.11
CA ASN A 29 7.60 29.26 -18.40
C ASN A 29 6.52 28.18 -18.67
N PRO A 30 5.27 28.38 -18.21
CA PRO A 30 4.15 27.49 -18.48
C PRO A 30 3.59 27.73 -19.88
N TYR A 31 3.37 26.65 -20.64
CA TYR A 31 2.67 26.68 -21.92
C TYR A 31 1.69 25.52 -21.98
N GLN A 32 0.59 25.69 -22.72
CA GLN A 32 -0.55 24.75 -22.67
C GLN A 32 -0.16 23.29 -22.91
N GLU A 33 0.76 23.03 -23.84
CA GLU A 33 1.25 21.67 -24.11
C GLU A 33 2.17 21.12 -22.99
N LYS A 34 2.91 21.98 -22.29
CA LYS A 34 3.74 21.60 -21.12
C LYS A 34 2.91 21.26 -19.90
N ASP A 35 1.81 21.97 -19.75
CA ASP A 35 0.89 21.83 -18.63
C ASP A 35 -0.11 20.68 -18.88
N SER A 36 -0.14 20.16 -20.11
CA SER A 36 -0.91 18.97 -20.47
C SER A 36 -0.23 17.71 -19.91
N ALA A 37 -1.02 16.82 -19.31
CA ALA A 37 -0.50 15.59 -18.69
C ALA A 37 -0.06 14.51 -19.71
N PHE A 38 -0.48 14.62 -20.98
CA PHE A 38 -0.25 13.60 -22.00
C PHE A 38 0.05 14.23 -23.37
N GLU A 39 1.12 13.78 -24.01
CA GLU A 39 1.57 14.24 -25.33
C GLU A 39 0.75 13.64 -26.50
N CYS A 40 0.12 12.48 -26.27
CA CYS A 40 -0.65 11.75 -27.27
C CYS A 40 -1.96 11.23 -26.66
N GLY A 41 -3.04 12.00 -26.79
CA GLY A 41 -4.40 11.45 -26.79
C GLY A 41 -5.25 11.66 -25.54
N PHE A 42 -6.54 11.46 -25.83
CA PHE A 42 -7.75 11.64 -25.03
C PHE A 42 -7.56 11.65 -23.52
N HIS A 43 -7.98 12.76 -22.92
CA HIS A 43 -8.26 12.88 -21.50
C HIS A 43 -9.17 11.71 -21.09
N SER A 44 -8.68 10.89 -20.16
CA SER A 44 -9.48 9.82 -19.54
C SER A 44 -10.82 10.42 -19.14
N PHE A 45 -11.91 9.87 -19.72
CA PHE A 45 -13.24 10.47 -19.80
C PHE A 45 -13.57 11.43 -18.65
N LEU A 46 -13.66 12.73 -18.96
CA LEU A 46 -14.17 13.79 -18.08
C LEU A 46 -15.60 13.44 -17.68
N GLY A 47 -15.77 12.73 -16.55
CA GLY A 47 -17.08 12.26 -16.09
C GLY A 47 -17.03 11.03 -15.18
N GLN A 48 -15.95 10.24 -15.21
CA GLN A 48 -15.80 9.09 -14.30
C GLN A 48 -14.64 9.30 -13.32
N ASN A 49 -14.95 9.89 -12.15
CA ASN A 49 -14.00 10.03 -11.03
C ASN A 49 -13.75 8.70 -10.28
N ARG A 50 -14.35 7.59 -10.74
CA ARG A 50 -14.16 6.26 -10.15
C ARG A 50 -13.58 5.32 -11.18
N THR A 51 -12.31 4.97 -10.99
CA THR A 51 -11.65 3.91 -11.73
C THR A 51 -11.97 2.57 -11.05
N GLN A 52 -12.16 1.53 -11.86
CA GLN A 52 -12.34 0.18 -11.34
C GLN A 52 -10.99 -0.32 -10.81
N PHE A 53 -10.87 -0.49 -9.50
CA PHE A 53 -9.72 -1.11 -8.86
C PHE A 53 -10.04 -2.56 -8.47
N SER A 54 -9.04 -3.45 -8.49
CA SER A 54 -9.21 -4.82 -8.03
C SER A 54 -9.27 -4.88 -6.50
N ILE A 55 -10.17 -5.70 -5.96
CA ILE A 55 -10.36 -5.90 -4.51
C ILE A 55 -9.07 -6.36 -3.82
N SER A 56 -8.18 -7.05 -4.53
CA SER A 56 -6.91 -7.58 -4.01
C SER A 56 -6.01 -6.49 -3.41
N PHE A 57 -6.03 -5.26 -3.95
CA PHE A 57 -5.26 -4.14 -3.39
C PHE A 57 -5.82 -3.67 -2.04
N PHE A 58 -7.14 -3.72 -1.87
CA PHE A 58 -7.78 -3.40 -0.60
C PHE A 58 -7.47 -4.46 0.46
N ILE A 59 -7.51 -5.74 0.09
CA ILE A 59 -7.17 -6.85 1.00
C ILE A 59 -5.71 -6.75 1.45
N PHE A 60 -4.79 -6.39 0.56
CA PHE A 60 -3.40 -6.12 0.95
C PHE A 60 -3.26 -5.00 1.99
N ALA A 61 -3.99 -3.88 1.82
CA ALA A 61 -3.97 -2.78 2.78
C ALA A 61 -4.55 -3.18 4.15
N LEU A 62 -5.60 -4.00 4.16
CA LEU A 62 -6.20 -4.53 5.39
C LEU A 62 -5.23 -5.48 6.10
N LEU A 63 -4.56 -6.36 5.35
CA LEU A 63 -3.54 -7.26 5.87
C LEU A 63 -2.35 -6.51 6.49
N PHE A 64 -1.90 -5.44 5.84
CA PHE A 64 -0.86 -4.57 6.39
C PHE A 64 -1.30 -3.94 7.72
N LEU A 65 -2.54 -3.44 7.80
CA LEU A 65 -3.10 -2.89 9.02
C LEU A 65 -3.16 -3.93 10.16
N LEU A 66 -3.56 -5.17 9.86
CA LEU A 66 -3.63 -6.24 10.85
C LEU A 66 -2.24 -6.63 11.38
N PHE A 67 -1.25 -6.75 10.49
CA PHE A 67 0.12 -7.06 10.88
C PHE A 67 0.80 -5.92 11.66
N ASP A 68 0.49 -4.66 11.34
CA ASP A 68 0.97 -3.51 12.13
C ASP A 68 0.39 -3.52 13.55
N LEU A 69 -0.90 -3.87 13.69
CA LEU A 69 -1.56 -4.04 14.98
C LEU A 69 -0.93 -5.20 15.79
N GLU A 70 -0.59 -6.31 15.14
CA GLU A 70 0.11 -7.43 15.77
C GLU A 70 1.43 -6.99 16.42
N ILE A 71 2.27 -6.26 15.69
CA ILE A 71 3.56 -5.76 16.20
C ILE A 71 3.34 -4.77 17.36
N LEU A 72 2.33 -3.90 17.25
CA LEU A 72 1.99 -2.94 18.30
C LEU A 72 1.61 -3.65 19.60
N LEU A 73 0.89 -4.77 19.54
CA LEU A 73 0.52 -5.56 20.72
C LEU A 73 1.68 -6.41 21.26
N VAL A 74 2.64 -6.78 20.42
CA VAL A 74 3.88 -7.46 20.85
C VAL A 74 4.82 -6.50 21.59
N TYR A 75 4.86 -5.23 21.22
CA TYR A 75 5.73 -4.21 21.82
C TYR A 75 5.69 -4.12 23.36
N PRO A 76 4.52 -3.97 24.03
CA PRO A 76 4.47 -3.85 25.50
C PRO A 76 5.02 -5.09 26.22
N TYR A 77 4.81 -6.28 25.65
CA TYR A 77 5.41 -7.50 26.20
C TYR A 77 6.93 -7.47 26.09
N VAL A 78 7.49 -7.07 24.94
CA VAL A 78 8.94 -6.98 24.75
C VAL A 78 9.57 -6.02 25.76
N VAL A 79 8.93 -4.86 26.01
CA VAL A 79 9.42 -3.86 26.97
C VAL A 79 9.35 -4.37 28.42
N SER A 80 8.36 -5.19 28.77
CA SER A 80 8.13 -5.68 30.13
C SER A 80 8.44 -7.17 30.32
N ALA A 81 9.23 -7.75 29.42
CA ALA A 81 9.51 -9.20 29.40
C ALA A 81 10.16 -9.70 30.69
N TYR A 82 10.95 -8.85 31.36
CA TYR A 82 11.60 -9.18 32.62
C TYR A 82 10.61 -9.39 33.77
N PHE A 83 9.47 -8.66 33.78
CA PHE A 83 8.48 -8.73 34.87
C PHE A 83 7.42 -9.80 34.63
N ASN A 84 7.08 -10.08 33.37
CA ASN A 84 5.96 -10.95 33.02
C ASN A 84 6.26 -12.46 33.08
N ASN A 85 7.52 -12.83 33.32
CA ASN A 85 8.00 -14.21 33.45
C ASN A 85 7.48 -15.13 32.31
N LEU A 86 7.42 -16.45 32.53
CA LEU A 86 6.88 -17.40 31.54
C LEU A 86 5.39 -17.23 31.24
N TYR A 87 4.62 -16.63 32.15
CA TYR A 87 3.18 -16.46 31.99
C TYR A 87 2.83 -15.49 30.85
N GLY A 88 3.47 -14.32 30.82
CA GLY A 88 3.27 -13.36 29.71
C GLY A 88 3.75 -13.91 28.38
N LEU A 89 4.81 -14.73 28.38
CA LEU A 89 5.33 -15.39 27.18
C LEU A 89 4.27 -16.30 26.56
N ILE A 90 3.59 -17.11 27.36
CA ILE A 90 2.54 -18.03 26.88
C ILE A 90 1.38 -17.24 26.28
N ILE A 91 0.91 -16.20 26.96
CA ILE A 91 -0.20 -15.36 26.46
C ILE A 91 0.17 -14.72 25.12
N MET A 92 1.39 -14.20 25.00
CA MET A 92 1.87 -13.60 23.76
C MET A 92 2.01 -14.61 22.63
N LEU A 93 2.53 -15.80 22.90
CA LEU A 93 2.63 -16.85 21.88
C LEU A 93 1.26 -17.32 21.40
N VAL A 94 0.29 -17.47 22.30
CA VAL A 94 -1.09 -17.81 21.92
C VAL A 94 -1.70 -16.71 21.06
N PHE A 95 -1.53 -15.45 21.46
CA PHE A 95 -2.02 -14.30 20.70
C PHE A 95 -1.42 -14.24 19.28
N PHE A 96 -0.09 -14.35 19.18
CA PHE A 96 0.64 -14.39 17.90
C PHE A 96 0.21 -15.58 17.03
N LEU A 97 0.03 -16.77 17.61
CA LEU A 97 -0.43 -17.95 16.87
C LEU A 97 -1.83 -17.76 16.29
N VAL A 98 -2.76 -17.17 17.03
CA VAL A 98 -4.13 -16.94 16.53
C VAL A 98 -4.13 -15.97 15.35
N LEU A 99 -3.37 -14.88 15.42
CA LEU A 99 -3.28 -13.90 14.33
C LEU A 99 -2.57 -14.46 13.09
N THR A 100 -1.44 -15.14 13.27
CA THR A 100 -0.71 -15.77 12.16
C THR A 100 -1.52 -16.86 11.47
N LEU A 101 -2.35 -17.62 12.20
CA LEU A 101 -3.30 -18.57 11.61
C LEU A 101 -4.38 -17.88 10.77
N GLY A 102 -4.92 -16.75 11.24
CA GLY A 102 -5.85 -15.93 10.47
C GLY A 102 -5.24 -15.43 9.16
N PHE A 103 -3.99 -14.95 9.22
CA PHE A 103 -3.22 -14.55 8.04
C PHE A 103 -2.99 -15.71 7.06
N ALA A 104 -2.56 -16.88 7.56
CA ALA A 104 -2.33 -18.06 6.73
C ALA A 104 -3.62 -18.53 6.02
N PHE A 105 -4.78 -18.42 6.68
CA PHE A 105 -6.07 -18.74 6.08
C PHE A 105 -6.42 -17.81 4.92
N GLU A 106 -6.20 -16.51 5.05
CA GLU A 106 -6.47 -15.54 3.96
C GLU A 106 -5.56 -15.76 2.75
N LEU A 107 -4.30 -16.13 2.98
CA LEU A 107 -3.39 -16.53 1.91
C LEU A 107 -3.88 -17.77 1.16
N GLY A 108 -4.36 -18.79 1.90
CA GLY A 108 -4.89 -20.03 1.30
C GLY A 108 -6.12 -19.81 0.42
N LYS A 109 -6.90 -18.74 0.66
CA LYS A 109 -8.04 -18.36 -0.18
C LYS A 109 -7.66 -17.66 -1.48
N ASN A 110 -6.36 -17.52 -1.78
CA ASN A 110 -5.84 -16.81 -2.96
C ASN A 110 -6.39 -15.37 -3.10
N ALA A 111 -6.74 -14.73 -1.97
CA ALA A 111 -7.34 -13.38 -1.96
C ALA A 111 -6.40 -12.31 -2.55
N LEU A 112 -5.09 -12.60 -2.56
CA LEU A 112 -4.05 -11.75 -3.14
C LEU A 112 -3.81 -11.97 -4.63
N LYS A 113 -4.46 -12.96 -5.25
CA LYS A 113 -4.28 -13.22 -6.68
C LYS A 113 -4.88 -12.05 -7.46
N ILE A 114 -4.07 -11.49 -8.35
CA ILE A 114 -4.50 -10.47 -9.31
C ILE A 114 -4.81 -11.19 -10.61
N ASP A 115 -6.09 -11.42 -10.90
CA ASP A 115 -6.50 -11.96 -12.18
C ASP A 115 -6.51 -10.85 -13.25
N SER A 116 -5.82 -11.10 -14.37
CA SER A 116 -5.87 -10.19 -15.52
C SER A 116 -7.16 -10.42 -16.32
N LYS A 117 -7.88 -9.34 -16.65
CA LYS A 117 -9.09 -9.41 -17.51
C LYS A 117 -8.80 -10.07 -18.87
N GLN A 118 -7.55 -10.00 -19.34
CA GLN A 118 -7.09 -10.60 -20.59
C GLN A 118 -7.24 -12.14 -20.59
N MET A 119 -7.03 -12.79 -19.43
CA MET A 119 -7.14 -14.24 -19.30
C MET A 119 -8.60 -14.73 -19.34
N TYR A 120 -9.53 -13.95 -18.80
CA TYR A 120 -10.96 -14.26 -18.89
C TYR A 120 -11.47 -14.22 -20.34
N ASN A 121 -11.10 -13.19 -21.10
CA ASN A 121 -11.57 -13.00 -22.47
C ASN A 121 -11.00 -14.05 -23.45
N PHE A 122 -9.78 -14.54 -23.22
CA PHE A 122 -9.23 -15.65 -24.01
C PHE A 122 -10.00 -16.96 -23.80
N ASN A 123 -10.34 -17.27 -22.54
CA ASN A 123 -11.08 -18.48 -22.20
C ASN A 123 -12.49 -18.46 -22.79
N THR A 124 -13.25 -17.38 -22.61
CA THR A 124 -14.60 -17.25 -23.18
C THR A 124 -14.61 -17.33 -24.72
N LYS A 125 -13.58 -16.76 -25.38
CA LYS A 125 -13.46 -16.81 -26.84
C LYS A 125 -13.15 -18.23 -27.35
N ILE A 126 -12.39 -19.02 -26.61
CA ILE A 126 -12.14 -20.44 -26.91
C ILE A 126 -13.46 -21.24 -26.80
N TRP A 127 -14.22 -21.08 -25.72
CA TRP A 127 -15.49 -21.80 -25.54
C TRP A 127 -16.56 -21.40 -26.57
N ASN A 128 -16.71 -20.11 -26.88
CA ASN A 128 -17.62 -19.67 -27.94
C ASN A 128 -17.13 -20.08 -29.34
N GLY A 129 -15.82 -20.20 -29.55
CA GLY A 129 -15.23 -20.70 -30.78
C GLY A 129 -15.55 -22.17 -31.05
N TYR A 130 -15.60 -23.02 -30.01
CA TYR A 130 -15.99 -24.43 -30.15
C TYR A 130 -17.50 -24.65 -30.33
N SER A 131 -18.35 -23.72 -29.88
CA SER A 131 -19.80 -23.78 -30.10
C SER A 131 -20.25 -23.36 -31.51
N LEU A 132 -19.37 -22.73 -32.30
CA LEU A 132 -19.64 -22.30 -33.68
C LEU A 132 -19.19 -23.34 -34.73
N ILE A 133 -18.61 -24.46 -34.29
CA ILE A 133 -18.08 -25.53 -35.15
C ILE A 133 -18.99 -26.78 -35.12
N TYR A 134 -20.05 -26.78 -34.30
CA TYR A 134 -21.13 -27.77 -34.29
C TYR A 134 -22.48 -27.13 -34.63
#